data_AF-A0A182WGS3-F1
#
_entry.id   AF-A0A182WGS3-F1
#
_cell.length_a   1.000
_cell.length_b   1.000
_cell.length_c   1.000
_cell.angle_alpha   90.00
_cell.angle_beta   90.00
_cell.angle_gamma   90.00
#
_symmetry.space_group_name_H-M   'P 1'
#
loop_
_entity.id
_entity.type
_entity.pdbx_description
1 polymer ?
#
loop_
_entity_poly.entity_id
_entity_poly.type
_entity_poly.pdbx_seq_one_letter_code
_entity_poly.pdbx_strand_id
1 'polypeptide(L)'
;MNVRRAFVQLLAFLSWNHCTAQGEQQCILEDREGELKGVLVPAVQCTTFRERLEHGDFHTTDDERQLVCCPVFQSEPTCGRISQYADAFSFDSRETKLDQFSWAAVILPRWTIKVLCSGSLIGTRFVLSAAHCFVNASGAIKPASDYRVRLGDWDLEEDEDC
;
A
#
# COMPACT_ATOMS: atom_id res chain seq x y z
N MET A 1 -57.40 3.67 -21.84
CA MET A 1 -56.31 2.91 -22.49
C MET A 1 -55.12 2.92 -21.54
N ASN A 2 -54.92 1.81 -20.83
CA ASN A 2 -53.86 1.62 -19.84
C ASN A 2 -52.61 1.07 -20.53
N VAL A 3 -51.53 1.86 -20.59
CA VAL A 3 -50.24 1.37 -21.08
C VAL A 3 -49.44 0.88 -19.89
N ARG A 4 -49.45 -0.44 -19.64
CA ARG A 4 -48.56 -1.07 -18.66
C ARG A 4 -47.17 -1.20 -19.29
N ARG A 5 -46.20 -0.40 -18.82
CA ARG A 5 -44.77 -0.63 -19.09
C ARG A 5 -44.32 -1.81 -18.23
N ALA A 6 -44.09 -2.96 -18.87
CA ALA A 6 -43.41 -4.08 -18.23
C ALA A 6 -41.92 -3.74 -18.12
N PHE A 7 -41.46 -3.44 -16.90
CA PHE A 7 -40.03 -3.43 -16.57
C PHE A 7 -39.61 -4.87 -16.31
N VAL A 8 -38.95 -5.49 -17.28
CA VAL A 8 -38.22 -6.73 -17.06
C VAL A 8 -36.95 -6.36 -16.30
N GLN A 9 -36.97 -6.53 -14.97
CA GLN A 9 -35.75 -6.50 -14.18
C GLN A 9 -34.97 -7.80 -14.48
N LEU A 10 -34.01 -7.70 -15.39
CA LEU A 10 -32.92 -8.67 -15.49
C LEU A 10 -32.10 -8.55 -14.20
N LEU A 11 -32.40 -9.41 -13.23
CA LEU A 11 -31.50 -9.69 -12.12
C LEU A 11 -30.30 -10.43 -12.70
N ALA A 12 -29.30 -9.68 -13.16
CA ALA A 12 -27.96 -10.21 -13.30
C ALA A 12 -27.46 -10.51 -11.89
N PHE A 13 -27.66 -11.76 -11.44
CA PHE A 13 -26.94 -12.32 -10.31
C PHE A 13 -25.47 -12.42 -10.74
N LEU A 14 -24.76 -11.30 -10.71
CA LEU A 14 -23.32 -11.34 -10.55
C LEU A 14 -23.09 -12.02 -9.21
N SER A 15 -22.70 -13.30 -9.25
CA SER A 15 -22.18 -14.00 -8.09
C SER A 15 -20.91 -13.25 -7.70
N TRP A 16 -21.09 -12.25 -6.84
CA TRP A 16 -19.98 -11.67 -6.11
C TRP A 16 -19.43 -12.83 -5.28
N ASN A 17 -18.28 -13.37 -5.70
CA ASN A 17 -17.47 -14.20 -4.84
C ASN A 17 -17.03 -13.29 -3.70
N HIS A 18 -17.85 -13.23 -2.65
CA HIS A 18 -17.41 -12.71 -1.38
C HIS A 18 -16.41 -13.73 -0.85
N CYS A 19 -15.13 -13.51 -1.12
CA CYS A 19 -14.08 -14.13 -0.33
C CYS A 19 -14.14 -13.51 1.06
N THR A 20 -15.09 -13.97 1.90
CA THR A 20 -14.97 -13.80 3.34
C THR A 20 -13.81 -14.68 3.75
N ALA A 21 -12.65 -14.08 4.01
CA ALA A 21 -11.52 -14.77 4.61
C ALA A 21 -11.96 -15.23 6.02
N GLN A 22 -12.45 -16.47 6.10
CA GLN A 22 -12.76 -17.11 7.37
C GLN A 22 -11.44 -17.68 7.91
N GLY A 23 -10.73 -16.85 8.69
CA GLY A 23 -9.42 -17.18 9.23
C GLY A 23 -9.05 -16.25 10.39
N GLU A 24 -9.80 -16.31 11.48
CA GLU A 24 -9.50 -15.59 12.73
C GLU A 24 -8.26 -16.12 13.49
N GLN A 25 -7.43 -16.96 12.86
CA GLN A 25 -6.24 -17.52 13.49
C GLN A 25 -5.00 -16.69 13.10
N GLN A 26 -4.71 -15.68 13.91
CA GLN A 26 -3.44 -14.97 13.91
C GLN A 26 -2.29 -15.91 14.28
N CYS A 27 -1.13 -15.68 13.68
CA CYS A 27 0.12 -16.40 13.93
C CYS A 27 1.26 -15.39 14.11
N ILE A 28 2.40 -15.85 14.62
CA ILE A 28 3.60 -15.02 14.80
C ILE A 28 4.75 -15.66 14.03
N LEU A 29 5.48 -14.84 13.29
CA LEU A 29 6.73 -15.16 12.63
C LEU A 29 7.86 -14.53 13.44
N GLU A 30 8.89 -15.30 13.77
CA GLU A 30 10.13 -14.74 14.32
C GLU A 30 11.05 -14.37 13.15
N ASP A 31 11.38 -13.08 13.03
CA ASP A 31 12.44 -12.60 12.16
C ASP A 31 13.60 -12.02 13.00
N ARG A 32 14.74 -11.78 12.35
CA ARG A 32 15.94 -11.17 12.96
C ARG A 32 15.69 -9.79 13.57
N GLU A 33 14.57 -9.16 13.22
CA GLU A 33 14.17 -7.82 13.61
C GLU A 33 13.01 -7.82 14.63
N GLY A 34 12.50 -8.99 15.02
CA GLY A 34 11.46 -9.18 16.04
C GLY A 34 10.33 -10.12 15.62
N GLU A 35 9.26 -10.14 16.42
CA GLU A 35 8.04 -10.89 16.15
C GLU A 35 7.13 -10.13 15.16
N LEU A 36 6.89 -10.72 13.99
CA LEU A 36 5.95 -10.24 12.97
C LEU A 36 4.64 -11.01 13.10
N LYS A 37 3.51 -10.31 13.30
CA LYS A 37 2.21 -11.00 13.26
C LYS A 37 1.81 -11.29 11.82
N GLY A 38 1.22 -12.45 11.63
CA GLY A 38 0.65 -12.91 10.38
C GLY A 38 -0.74 -13.48 10.56
N VAL A 39 -1.31 -13.91 9.45
CA VAL A 39 -2.58 -14.63 9.40
C VAL A 39 -2.35 -15.95 8.69
N LEU A 40 -2.96 -17.02 9.19
CA LEU A 40 -2.94 -18.32 8.53
C LEU A 40 -3.83 -18.28 7.29
N VAL A 41 -3.22 -18.38 6.11
CA VAL A 41 -3.91 -18.42 4.81
C VAL A 41 -3.33 -19.54 3.96
N PRO A 42 -4.08 -20.08 2.98
CA PRO A 42 -3.52 -21.03 2.02
C PRO A 42 -2.28 -20.44 1.33
N ALA A 43 -1.27 -21.27 1.07
CA ALA A 43 0.00 -20.89 0.44
C ALA A 43 -0.18 -20.00 -0.80
N VAL A 44 -1.15 -20.34 -1.66
CA VAL A 44 -1.47 -19.61 -2.90
C VAL A 44 -2.02 -18.20 -2.69
N GLN A 45 -2.57 -17.92 -1.51
CA GLN A 45 -3.12 -16.61 -1.15
C GLN A 45 -2.09 -15.70 -0.48
N CYS A 46 -0.92 -16.24 -0.11
CA CYS A 46 0.14 -15.45 0.48
C CYS A 46 1.16 -15.00 -0.58
N THR A 47 1.18 -13.69 -0.88
CA THR A 47 2.05 -13.12 -1.92
C THR A 47 3.53 -13.34 -1.64
N THR A 48 3.97 -13.18 -0.39
CA THR A 48 5.36 -13.43 0.03
C THR A 48 5.76 -14.90 -0.09
N PHE A 49 4.81 -15.82 0.09
CA PHE A 49 5.05 -17.25 -0.10
C PHE A 49 5.14 -17.61 -1.59
N ARG A 50 4.27 -17.02 -2.42
CA ARG A 50 4.26 -17.19 -3.88
C ARG A 50 5.60 -16.83 -4.53
N GLU A 51 6.25 -15.75 -4.08
CA GLU A 51 7.58 -15.35 -4.58
C GLU A 51 8.68 -16.37 -4.24
N ARG A 52 8.56 -17.08 -3.10
CA ARG A 52 9.52 -18.11 -2.68
C ARG A 52 9.39 -19.40 -3.52
N LEU A 53 8.16 -19.74 -3.92
CA LEU A 53 7.87 -20.87 -4.80
C LEU A 53 8.44 -20.69 -6.22
N GLU A 54 8.56 -19.46 -6.70
CA GLU A 54 9.15 -19.17 -8.02
C GLU A 54 10.69 -19.39 -8.07
N HIS A 55 11.34 -19.60 -6.92
CA HIS A 55 12.81 -19.77 -6.80
C HIS A 55 13.29 -21.19 -6.41
N GLY A 56 12.40 -22.17 -6.17
CA GLY A 56 12.83 -23.54 -5.85
C GLY A 56 11.69 -24.55 -5.61
N ASP A 57 11.80 -25.66 -6.33
CA ASP A 57 11.10 -26.96 -6.35
C ASP A 57 10.14 -27.32 -5.19
N PHE A 58 8.86 -27.59 -5.51
CA PHE A 58 8.15 -28.76 -4.97
C PHE A 58 6.98 -29.26 -5.84
N HIS A 59 6.81 -30.58 -5.80
CA HIS A 59 5.87 -31.42 -6.52
C HIS A 59 4.55 -31.61 -5.73
N THR A 60 3.43 -31.64 -6.46
CA THR A 60 2.07 -32.12 -6.11
C THR A 60 1.04 -31.11 -5.58
N THR A 61 -0.20 -31.32 -6.06
CA THR A 61 -1.43 -30.54 -5.89
C THR A 61 -1.99 -30.46 -4.47
N ASP A 62 -1.28 -30.99 -3.47
CA ASP A 62 -1.71 -31.03 -2.05
C ASP A 62 -1.18 -29.81 -1.26
N ASP A 63 -0.11 -29.18 -1.73
CA ASP A 63 0.58 -28.05 -1.10
C ASP A 63 -0.18 -26.71 -1.25
N GLU A 64 -1.08 -26.60 -2.24
CA GLU A 64 -1.87 -25.37 -2.47
C GLU A 64 -2.87 -25.07 -1.34
N ARG A 65 -3.30 -26.11 -0.62
CA ARG A 65 -4.22 -25.99 0.53
C ARG A 65 -3.49 -25.92 1.86
N GLN A 66 -2.16 -26.05 1.86
CA GLN A 66 -1.38 -25.92 3.07
C GLN A 66 -1.51 -24.49 3.62
N LEU A 67 -1.90 -24.38 4.89
CA LEU A 67 -1.95 -23.10 5.58
C LEU A 67 -0.53 -22.67 5.92
N VAL A 68 -0.19 -21.46 5.53
CA VAL A 68 1.08 -20.80 5.84
C VAL A 68 0.79 -19.54 6.66
N CYS A 69 1.71 -19.18 7.55
CA CYS A 69 1.62 -17.91 8.26
C CYS A 69 2.08 -16.80 7.31
N CYS A 70 1.12 -16.02 6.80
CA CYS A 70 1.41 -14.92 5.89
C CYS A 70 1.59 -13.62 6.69
N PRO A 71 2.73 -12.92 6.56
CA PRO A 71 2.97 -11.68 7.28
C PRO A 71 1.91 -10.63 6.89
N VAL A 72 1.38 -9.93 7.89
CA VAL A 72 0.44 -8.83 7.68
C VAL A 72 1.13 -7.53 8.07
N PHE A 73 1.04 -6.54 7.18
CA PHE A 73 1.50 -5.19 7.49
C PHE A 73 0.70 -4.63 8.66
N GLN A 74 1.39 -4.32 9.76
CA GLN A 74 0.79 -3.70 10.92
C GLN A 74 1.03 -2.20 10.89
N SER A 75 -0.03 -1.44 11.12
CA SER A 75 0.08 0.00 11.32
C SER A 75 0.83 0.29 12.62
N GLU A 76 1.75 1.25 12.57
CA GLU A 76 2.40 1.75 13.78
C GLU A 76 1.40 2.43 14.72
N PRO A 77 1.58 2.35 16.05
CA PRO A 77 0.64 2.91 17.03
C PRO A 77 0.38 4.41 16.86
N THR A 78 1.33 5.14 16.27
CA THR A 78 1.26 6.59 16.05
C THR A 78 0.97 6.97 14.61
N CYS A 79 0.53 6.03 13.76
CA CYS A 79 0.20 6.32 12.37
C CYS A 79 -1.01 7.26 12.24
N GLY A 80 -1.07 8.04 11.15
CA GLY A 80 -2.24 8.88 10.82
C GLY A 80 -2.50 10.04 11.79
N ARG A 81 -1.59 10.30 12.74
CA ARG A 81 -1.71 11.43 13.66
C ARG A 81 -1.33 12.72 12.94
N ILE A 82 -2.32 13.56 12.68
CA ILE A 82 -2.14 14.92 12.19
C ILE A 82 -1.51 15.77 13.32
N SER A 83 -0.65 16.73 12.97
CA SER A 83 -0.04 17.62 13.97
C SER A 83 -1.09 18.52 14.63
N GLN A 84 -0.64 19.45 15.48
CA GLN A 84 -1.52 20.43 16.13
C GLN A 84 -2.34 21.28 15.16
N TYR A 85 -2.01 21.26 13.86
CA TYR A 85 -2.69 21.97 12.79
C TYR A 85 -3.81 21.17 12.12
N ALA A 86 -4.37 20.15 12.79
CA ALA A 86 -5.47 19.36 12.24
C ALA A 86 -6.70 20.19 11.84
N ASP A 87 -7.00 21.22 12.62
CA ASP A 87 -8.11 22.15 12.37
C ASP A 87 -7.67 23.40 11.58
N ALA A 88 -6.38 23.49 11.24
CA ALA A 88 -5.86 24.64 10.51
C ALA A 88 -6.29 24.55 9.04
N PHE A 89 -7.28 25.37 8.70
CA PHE A 89 -7.64 25.64 7.32
C PHE A 89 -6.78 26.80 6.80
N SER A 90 -5.96 26.56 5.77
CA SER A 90 -5.32 27.69 5.08
C SER A 90 -6.40 28.51 4.39
N PHE A 91 -6.41 29.82 4.63
CA PHE A 91 -7.46 30.72 4.15
C PHE A 91 -7.58 30.71 2.61
N ASP A 92 -6.50 30.39 1.90
CA ASP A 92 -6.45 30.23 0.45
C ASP A 92 -6.58 28.76 -0.02
N SER A 93 -6.56 27.79 0.90
CA SER A 93 -6.54 26.35 0.67
C SER A 93 -5.42 25.86 -0.27
N ARG A 94 -4.29 26.56 -0.34
CA ARG A 94 -3.18 26.18 -1.23
C ARG A 94 -2.02 25.56 -0.48
N GLU A 95 -1.69 26.13 0.68
CA GLU A 95 -0.54 25.70 1.46
C GLU A 95 -0.96 24.94 2.72
N THR A 96 -0.14 23.96 3.09
CA THR A 96 -0.27 23.23 4.36
C THR A 96 0.48 23.98 5.45
N LYS A 97 0.25 23.64 6.73
CA LYS A 97 1.14 24.08 7.81
C LYS A 97 2.34 23.14 7.92
N LEU A 98 3.44 23.68 8.46
CA LEU A 98 4.62 22.88 8.79
C LEU A 98 4.21 21.65 9.60
N ASP A 99 4.70 20.48 9.17
CA ASP A 99 4.39 19.17 9.76
C ASP A 99 2.90 18.79 9.83
N GLN A 100 1.99 19.46 9.11
CA GLN A 100 0.56 19.11 9.14
C GLN A 100 0.34 17.66 8.72
N PHE A 101 1.05 17.19 7.70
CA PHE A 101 0.96 15.82 7.18
C PHE A 101 2.33 15.15 7.21
N SER A 102 2.76 14.72 8.40
CA SER A 102 4.11 14.16 8.64
C SER A 102 4.46 12.91 7.83
N TRP A 103 3.48 12.22 7.25
CA TRP A 103 3.69 11.10 6.35
C TRP A 103 3.91 11.50 4.89
N ALA A 104 3.78 12.79 4.54
CA ALA A 104 4.00 13.25 3.18
C ALA A 104 5.42 12.91 2.71
N ALA A 105 5.52 12.31 1.53
CA ALA A 105 6.79 11.92 0.94
C ALA A 105 6.87 12.42 -0.49
N VAL A 106 8.08 12.84 -0.89
CA VAL A 106 8.38 13.24 -2.26
C VAL A 106 9.38 12.25 -2.84
N ILE A 107 9.05 11.73 -4.03
CA ILE A 107 9.89 10.79 -4.76
C ILE A 107 10.59 11.55 -5.88
N LEU A 108 11.91 11.43 -5.89
CA LEU A 108 12.81 12.13 -6.77
C LEU A 108 13.66 11.11 -7.52
N PRO A 109 14.01 11.34 -8.79
CA PRO A 109 15.07 10.58 -9.40
C PRO A 109 16.39 10.86 -8.67
N ARG A 110 17.26 9.87 -8.57
CA ARG A 110 18.47 9.92 -7.74
C ARG A 110 19.40 11.08 -8.08
N TRP A 111 19.43 11.48 -9.35
CA TRP A 111 20.40 12.44 -9.90
C TRP A 111 19.79 13.84 -10.18
N THR A 112 18.53 14.08 -9.83
CA THR A 112 17.88 15.38 -10.03
C THR A 112 17.01 15.76 -8.83
N ILE A 113 16.74 17.05 -8.69
CA ILE A 113 15.82 17.60 -7.68
C ILE A 113 14.39 17.75 -8.21
N LYS A 114 14.14 17.42 -9.49
CA LYS A 114 12.80 17.49 -10.05
C LYS A 114 11.91 16.42 -9.43
N VAL A 115 10.80 16.85 -8.83
CA VAL A 115 9.75 15.98 -8.32
C VAL A 115 9.26 15.05 -9.43
N LEU A 116 9.29 13.74 -9.16
CA LEU A 116 8.73 12.73 -10.05
C LEU A 116 7.30 12.38 -9.64
N CYS A 117 7.12 12.04 -8.37
CA CYS A 117 5.86 11.60 -7.79
C CYS A 117 5.80 11.94 -6.30
N SER A 118 4.60 11.81 -5.73
CA SER A 118 4.38 11.88 -4.28
C SER A 118 4.22 10.47 -3.70
N GLY A 119 4.32 10.36 -2.37
CA GLY A 119 4.06 9.13 -1.64
C GLY A 119 3.61 9.39 -0.21
N SER A 120 3.44 8.32 0.55
CA SER A 120 3.12 8.38 1.98
C SER A 120 3.92 7.38 2.78
N LEU A 121 4.55 7.83 3.85
CA LEU A 121 5.23 6.97 4.81
C LEU A 121 4.19 6.11 5.54
N ILE A 122 4.25 4.79 5.33
CA ILE A 122 3.30 3.84 5.94
C ILE A 122 3.92 3.05 7.11
N GLY A 123 5.24 3.13 7.27
CA GLY A 123 5.99 2.54 8.37
C GLY A 123 7.42 3.09 8.40
N THR A 124 8.26 2.57 9.28
CA THR A 124 9.64 3.09 9.49
C THR A 124 10.56 2.97 8.27
N ARG A 125 10.24 2.08 7.33
CA ARG A 125 11.09 1.76 6.17
C ARG A 125 10.33 1.74 4.84
N PHE A 126 9.04 2.07 4.82
CA PHE A 126 8.18 1.87 3.66
C PHE A 126 7.40 3.12 3.29
N VAL A 127 7.46 3.47 2.01
CA VAL A 127 6.68 4.56 1.40
C VAL A 127 5.76 3.96 0.34
N LEU A 128 4.46 4.24 0.47
CA LEU A 128 3.44 3.88 -0.50
C LEU A 128 3.37 4.94 -1.60
N SER A 129 3.29 4.52 -2.85
CA SER A 129 3.09 5.40 -4.01
C SER A 129 2.42 4.62 -5.15
N ALA A 130 2.18 5.29 -6.28
CA ALA A 130 1.51 4.71 -7.43
C ALA A 130 2.48 3.91 -8.32
N ALA A 131 2.05 2.74 -8.80
CA ALA A 131 2.88 1.89 -9.66
C ALA A 131 3.37 2.61 -10.94
N HIS A 132 2.55 3.50 -11.52
CA HIS A 132 2.90 4.25 -12.73
C HIS A 132 4.12 5.17 -12.57
N CYS A 133 4.52 5.48 -11.33
CA CYS A 133 5.73 6.25 -11.04
C CYS A 133 7.01 5.47 -11.36
N PHE A 134 6.94 4.14 -11.31
CA PHE A 134 8.10 3.25 -11.35
C PHE A 134 8.16 2.35 -12.58
N VAL A 135 7.10 2.32 -13.39
CA VAL A 135 7.05 1.57 -14.65
C VAL A 135 7.20 2.51 -15.85
N ASN A 136 7.90 2.08 -16.88
CA ASN A 136 8.01 2.83 -18.13
C ASN A 136 6.80 2.57 -19.06
N ALA A 137 6.76 3.23 -20.22
CA ALA A 137 5.67 3.08 -21.19
C ALA A 137 5.51 1.66 -21.75
N SER A 138 6.55 0.82 -21.66
CA SER A 138 6.49 -0.60 -22.05
C SER A 138 6.14 -1.52 -20.87
N GLY A 139 5.81 -0.98 -19.69
CA GLY A 139 5.46 -1.74 -18.48
C GLY A 139 6.66 -2.31 -17.72
N ALA A 140 7.89 -2.00 -18.11
CA ALA A 140 9.08 -2.46 -17.41
C ALA A 140 9.33 -1.62 -16.15
N ILE A 141 9.60 -2.30 -15.04
CA ILE A 141 9.96 -1.69 -13.76
C ILE A 141 11.37 -1.10 -13.86
N LYS A 142 11.51 0.15 -13.44
CA LYS A 142 12.82 0.81 -13.31
C LYS A 142 13.50 0.41 -11.99
N PRO A 143 14.83 0.31 -11.96
CA PRO A 143 15.54 -0.13 -10.77
C PRO A 143 15.36 0.86 -9.62
N ALA A 144 15.25 0.34 -8.39
CA ALA A 144 15.07 1.16 -7.19
C ALA A 144 16.20 2.17 -6.97
N SER A 145 17.42 1.85 -7.45
CA SER A 145 18.59 2.74 -7.40
C SER A 145 18.42 4.05 -8.18
N ASP A 146 17.45 4.13 -9.08
CA ASP A 146 17.17 5.35 -9.85
C ASP A 146 16.39 6.38 -9.05
N TYR A 147 15.96 6.05 -7.83
CA TYR A 147 15.11 6.90 -7.00
C TYR A 147 15.72 7.23 -5.65
N ARG A 148 15.21 8.29 -5.05
CA ARG A 148 15.38 8.65 -3.65
C ARG A 148 14.06 9.24 -3.13
N VAL A 149 13.88 9.19 -1.82
CA VAL A 149 12.71 9.74 -1.14
C VAL A 149 13.17 10.87 -0.23
N ARG A 150 12.46 12.01 -0.27
CA ARG A 150 12.56 13.11 0.70
C ARG A 150 11.32 13.07 1.60
N LEU A 151 11.53 13.16 2.91
CA LEU A 151 10.52 13.05 3.97
C LEU A 151 10.71 14.22 4.94
N GLY A 152 9.65 14.63 5.64
CA GLY A 152 9.73 15.67 6.68
C GLY A 152 10.10 17.04 6.12
N ASP A 153 9.59 17.36 4.95
CA ASP A 153 9.93 18.53 4.16
C ASP A 153 8.64 19.29 3.84
N TRP A 154 8.63 20.61 3.99
CA TRP A 154 7.44 21.43 3.79
C TRP A 154 7.57 22.34 2.57
N ASP A 155 8.67 23.08 2.44
CA ASP A 155 9.01 23.82 1.23
C ASP A 155 10.15 23.13 0.46
N LEU A 156 9.92 22.83 -0.82
CA LEU A 156 10.94 22.15 -1.64
C LEU A 156 12.02 23.10 -2.17
N GLU A 157 11.77 24.42 -2.12
CA GLU A 157 12.67 25.45 -2.63
C GLU A 157 13.64 25.95 -1.56
N GLU A 158 13.32 25.77 -0.28
CA GLU A 158 14.11 26.19 0.87
C GLU A 158 14.69 24.96 1.62
N ASP A 159 15.81 25.17 2.32
CA ASP A 159 16.43 24.15 3.18
C ASP A 159 16.00 24.29 4.65
N GLU A 160 15.59 25.50 5.07
CA GLU A 160 15.13 25.79 6.43
C GLU A 160 13.64 26.12 6.45
N ASP A 161 12.84 25.19 6.98
CA ASP A 161 11.43 25.40 7.27
C ASP A 161 11.25 26.04 8.66
N CYS A 162 10.58 27.21 8.75
CA CYS A 162 10.38 27.93 10.01
C CYS A 162 8.96 28.47 10.25
#